data_AF-A0A5J5D9Y2-F1
#
_entry.id   AF-A0A5J5D9Y2-F1
#
_cell.length_a   1.000
_cell.length_b   1.000
_cell.length_c   1.000
_cell.angle_alpha   90.00
_cell.angle_beta   90.00
_cell.angle_gamma   90.00
#
_symmetry.space_group_name_H-M   'P 1'
#
loop_
_entity.id
_entity.type
_entity.pdbx_description
1 polymer ?
#
loop_
_entity_poly.entity_id
_entity_poly.type
_entity_poly.pdbx_seq_one_letter_code
_entity_poly.pdbx_strand_id
1 'polypeptide(L)'
;MARELGERVKLQSPVYRIDQSGDMVAVETLDKQTYTMHFNPELPPLRNQLINRVPMGSVIKCMVYYKENFWRKKGYCGSMVIEEEGAPIGLTLDDTKPDGTVPCIMGFILARKCRKLSGLTKEERLKEICEIYSRVLGSEEALHTQSCSCSGTASESLLSLERCCGSHSASCTLPARRRRQSGAATWRGPCRLEREPPERFCVR
;
A
#
# COMPACT_ATOMS: atom_id res chain seq x y z
N MET A 1 7.33 -15.69 -12.09
CA MET A 1 6.47 -16.41 -11.12
C MET A 1 5.06 -16.73 -11.63
N ALA A 2 4.10 -15.80 -11.71
CA ALA A 2 2.72 -16.17 -12.09
C ALA A 2 2.64 -16.87 -13.46
N ARG A 3 3.44 -16.39 -14.43
CA ARG A 3 3.59 -17.00 -15.76
C ARG A 3 4.20 -18.41 -15.71
N GLU A 4 5.13 -18.67 -14.81
CA GLU A 4 5.77 -20.00 -14.66
C GLU A 4 4.82 -21.04 -14.04
N LEU A 5 3.88 -20.59 -13.20
CA LEU A 5 2.93 -21.46 -12.52
C LEU A 5 1.72 -21.83 -13.40
N GLY A 6 1.51 -21.12 -14.50
CA GLY A 6 0.46 -21.39 -15.48
C GLY A 6 -0.91 -21.60 -14.83
N GLU A 7 -1.54 -22.73 -15.16
CA GLU A 7 -2.88 -23.11 -14.70
C GLU A 7 -3.03 -23.30 -13.18
N ARG A 8 -1.93 -23.35 -12.43
CA ARG A 8 -1.96 -23.44 -10.95
C ARG A 8 -2.42 -22.13 -10.30
N VAL A 9 -2.38 -21.01 -11.02
CA VAL A 9 -2.87 -19.72 -10.54
C VAL A 9 -4.28 -19.48 -11.07
N LYS A 10 -5.26 -19.48 -10.17
CA LYS A 10 -6.65 -19.17 -10.50
C LYS A 10 -6.94 -17.70 -10.18
N LEU A 11 -7.07 -16.88 -11.22
CA LEU A 11 -7.47 -15.48 -11.10
C LEU A 11 -8.99 -15.37 -10.96
N GLN A 12 -9.49 -14.26 -10.42
CA GLN A 12 -10.93 -13.98 -10.27
C GLN A 12 -11.72 -15.01 -9.45
N SER A 13 -11.05 -15.91 -8.72
CA SER A 13 -11.69 -16.91 -7.87
C SER A 13 -11.47 -16.58 -6.38
N PRO A 14 -12.17 -15.55 -5.82
CA PRO A 14 -12.02 -15.17 -4.42
C PRO A 14 -12.50 -16.31 -3.52
N VAL A 15 -11.66 -16.69 -2.55
CA VAL A 15 -11.98 -17.68 -1.53
C VAL A 15 -12.90 -17.06 -0.49
N TYR A 16 -14.03 -17.70 -0.19
CA TYR A 16 -14.97 -17.22 0.84
C TYR A 16 -15.12 -18.17 2.02
N ARG A 17 -14.80 -19.47 1.84
CA ARG A 17 -14.88 -20.47 2.92
C ARG A 17 -13.66 -21.38 2.89
N ILE A 18 -13.14 -21.66 4.08
CA ILE A 18 -12.09 -22.66 4.31
C ILE A 18 -12.61 -23.56 5.43
N ASP A 19 -13.01 -24.78 5.07
CA ASP A 19 -13.47 -25.80 6.02
C ASP A 19 -12.28 -26.69 6.39
N GLN A 20 -12.04 -26.86 7.69
CA GLN A 20 -10.92 -27.65 8.25
C GLN A 20 -11.43 -28.76 9.19
N SER A 21 -12.72 -29.09 9.12
CA SER A 21 -13.38 -30.01 10.07
C SER A 21 -13.06 -31.50 9.82
N GLY A 22 -12.56 -31.83 8.62
CA GLY A 22 -12.19 -33.20 8.24
C GLY A 22 -10.69 -33.37 7.98
N ASP A 23 -10.28 -34.58 7.55
CA ASP A 23 -8.88 -34.89 7.23
C ASP A 23 -8.31 -34.07 6.04
N MET A 24 -9.19 -33.44 5.27
CA MET A 24 -8.88 -32.53 4.18
C MET A 24 -9.54 -31.17 4.41
N VAL A 25 -8.77 -30.12 4.11
CA VAL A 25 -9.23 -28.75 4.03
C VAL A 25 -9.93 -28.54 2.70
N ALA A 26 -11.20 -28.15 2.76
CA ALA A 26 -11.95 -27.72 1.59
C ALA A 26 -11.91 -26.19 1.48
N VAL A 27 -11.41 -25.69 0.37
CA VAL A 27 -11.38 -24.27 0.02
C VAL A 27 -12.44 -24.02 -1.03
N GLU A 28 -13.40 -23.16 -0.71
CA GLU A 28 -14.47 -22.81 -1.64
C GLU A 28 -14.31 -21.38 -2.14
N THR A 29 -14.44 -21.24 -3.46
CA THR A 29 -14.42 -19.96 -4.15
C THR A 29 -15.83 -19.47 -4.43
N LEU A 30 -15.98 -18.16 -4.63
CA LEU A 30 -17.28 -17.55 -4.94
C LEU A 30 -17.92 -18.13 -6.23
N ASP A 31 -17.08 -18.65 -7.13
CA ASP A 31 -17.49 -19.36 -8.36
C ASP A 31 -17.97 -20.81 -8.10
N LYS A 32 -18.17 -21.19 -6.83
CA LYS A 32 -18.59 -22.51 -6.37
C LYS A 32 -17.63 -23.66 -6.71
N GLN A 33 -16.35 -23.36 -6.92
CA GLN A 33 -15.32 -24.39 -7.07
C GLN A 33 -14.81 -24.80 -5.70
N THR A 34 -14.62 -26.10 -5.50
CA THR A 34 -14.10 -26.67 -4.25
C THR A 34 -12.73 -27.30 -4.51
N TYR A 35 -11.72 -26.89 -3.73
CA TYR A 35 -10.37 -27.42 -3.78
C TYR A 35 -10.06 -28.13 -2.45
N THR A 36 -9.60 -29.37 -2.50
CA THR A 36 -9.30 -30.17 -1.29
C THR A 36 -7.79 -30.34 -1.08
N MET A 37 -7.31 -30.20 0.16
CA MET A 37 -5.90 -30.37 0.54
C MET A 37 -5.78 -31.02 1.92
N HIS A 38 -4.93 -32.03 2.14
CA HIS A 38 -4.80 -32.73 3.43
C HIS A 38 -4.20 -31.88 4.55
N PHE A 39 -4.91 -31.59 5.64
CA PHE A 39 -4.36 -30.79 6.75
C PHE A 39 -5.15 -30.86 8.08
N ASN A 40 -4.47 -30.52 9.18
CA ASN A 40 -4.90 -30.53 10.59
C ASN A 40 -4.13 -29.41 11.35
N PRO A 41 -4.58 -28.68 12.41
CA PRO A 41 -5.90 -28.45 13.07
C PRO A 41 -6.52 -27.02 12.86
N GLU A 42 -7.43 -26.59 13.75
CA GLU A 42 -8.29 -25.37 13.72
C GLU A 42 -7.62 -23.99 14.00
N LEU A 43 -8.35 -22.91 13.68
CA LEU A 43 -7.99 -21.50 13.92
C LEU A 43 -8.24 -21.06 15.37
N PRO A 44 -7.20 -20.64 16.14
CA PRO A 44 -7.38 -20.19 17.52
C PRO A 44 -8.25 -18.91 17.62
N PRO A 45 -9.21 -18.83 18.57
CA PRO A 45 -10.10 -17.67 18.76
C PRO A 45 -9.38 -16.33 18.94
N LEU A 46 -8.17 -16.35 19.52
CA LEU A 46 -7.34 -15.17 19.72
C LEU A 46 -6.88 -14.54 18.38
N ARG A 47 -6.82 -15.33 17.31
CA ARG A 47 -6.48 -14.84 15.98
C ARG A 47 -7.60 -14.01 15.37
N ASN A 48 -8.85 -14.41 15.57
CA ASN A 48 -10.00 -13.62 15.14
C ASN A 48 -9.99 -12.23 15.78
N GLN A 49 -9.53 -12.13 17.04
CA GLN A 49 -9.33 -10.83 17.68
C GLN A 49 -8.17 -10.02 17.09
N LEU A 50 -7.07 -10.67 16.67
CA LEU A 50 -5.92 -9.99 16.06
C LEU A 50 -6.29 -9.38 14.70
N ILE A 51 -6.98 -10.13 13.85
CA ILE A 51 -7.39 -9.68 12.51
C ILE A 51 -8.23 -8.41 12.60
N ASN A 52 -9.14 -8.35 13.57
CA ASN A 52 -9.99 -7.18 13.78
C ASN A 52 -9.29 -5.97 14.44
N ARG A 53 -8.08 -6.13 14.99
CA ARG A 53 -7.34 -5.08 15.73
C ARG A 53 -6.13 -4.52 14.99
N VAL A 54 -5.95 -4.91 13.73
CA VAL A 54 -4.80 -4.51 12.91
C VAL A 54 -5.31 -3.76 11.68
N PRO A 55 -5.80 -2.52 11.85
CA PRO A 55 -6.30 -1.73 10.73
C PRO A 55 -5.17 -1.37 9.77
N MET A 56 -5.51 -1.29 8.49
CA MET A 56 -4.59 -0.81 7.46
C MET A 56 -4.41 0.70 7.55
N GLY A 57 -3.19 1.16 7.26
CA GLY A 57 -2.92 2.58 7.07
C GLY A 57 -3.71 3.13 5.87
N SER A 58 -4.00 4.43 5.89
CA SER A 58 -4.67 5.11 4.78
C SER A 58 -3.65 5.97 4.02
N VAL A 59 -3.53 5.74 2.72
CA VAL A 59 -2.63 6.50 1.84
C VAL A 59 -3.26 6.66 0.46
N ILE A 60 -3.11 7.86 -0.12
CA ILE A 60 -3.35 8.11 -1.53
C ILE A 60 -2.01 8.40 -2.18
N LYS A 61 -1.68 7.60 -3.20
CA LYS A 61 -0.54 7.80 -4.08
C LYS A 61 -0.97 8.64 -5.26
N CYS A 62 -0.40 9.83 -5.38
CA CYS A 62 -0.68 10.78 -6.46
C CYS A 62 0.54 10.85 -7.38
N MET A 63 0.31 10.69 -8.69
CA MET A 63 1.33 10.87 -9.73
C MET A 63 0.92 12.09 -10.55
N VAL A 64 1.80 13.09 -10.62
CA VAL A 64 1.57 14.30 -11.41
C VAL A 64 2.56 14.33 -12.56
N TYR A 65 2.05 14.39 -13.78
CA TYR A 65 2.84 14.34 -15.00
C TYR A 65 3.06 15.74 -15.57
N TYR A 66 4.29 16.01 -15.97
CA TYR A 66 4.72 17.28 -16.53
C TYR A 66 5.27 17.09 -17.93
N LYS A 67 5.29 18.18 -18.71
CA LYS A 67 5.89 18.18 -20.04
C LYS A 67 7.42 18.05 -19.97
N GLU A 68 8.04 18.67 -18.96
CA GLU A 68 9.50 18.72 -18.80
C GLU A 68 9.90 18.53 -17.33
N ASN A 69 11.13 18.05 -17.11
CA ASN A 69 11.75 17.91 -15.78
C ASN A 69 12.26 19.26 -15.26
N PHE A 70 11.36 20.22 -15.04
CA PHE A 70 11.73 21.59 -14.68
C PHE A 70 12.45 21.68 -13.32
N TRP A 71 12.11 20.80 -12.37
CA TRP A 71 12.77 20.73 -11.06
C TRP A 71 14.25 20.37 -11.19
N ARG A 72 14.62 19.49 -12.13
CA ARG A 72 16.02 19.13 -12.37
C ARG A 72 16.83 20.30 -12.93
N LYS A 73 16.24 21.12 -13.80
CA LYS A 73 16.88 22.34 -14.34
C LYS A 73 17.22 23.35 -13.22
N LYS A 74 16.46 23.32 -12.12
CA LYS A 74 16.70 24.14 -10.92
C LYS A 74 17.68 23.50 -9.92
N GLY A 75 18.23 22.33 -10.21
CA GLY A 75 19.12 21.60 -9.30
C GLY A 75 18.40 20.75 -8.26
N TYR A 76 17.08 20.53 -8.38
CA TYR A 76 16.33 19.67 -7.46
C TYR A 76 16.22 18.23 -7.97
N CYS A 77 16.29 17.27 -7.06
CA CYS A 77 16.12 15.84 -7.36
C CYS A 77 14.65 15.38 -7.41
N GLY A 78 13.69 16.25 -7.08
CA GLY A 78 12.25 15.95 -7.03
C GLY A 78 11.77 15.24 -5.76
N SER A 79 12.67 14.93 -4.82
CA SER A 79 12.30 14.52 -3.47
C SER A 79 12.07 15.73 -2.57
N MET A 80 10.87 15.85 -2.01
CA MET A 80 10.47 16.95 -1.14
C MET A 80 9.81 16.38 0.12
N VAL A 81 10.22 16.87 1.28
CA VAL A 81 9.57 16.62 2.57
C VAL A 81 8.82 17.90 2.94
N ILE A 82 7.50 17.81 3.07
CA ILE A 82 6.62 18.95 3.28
C ILE A 82 5.92 18.77 4.62
N GLU A 83 6.37 19.51 5.64
CA GLU A 83 5.84 19.42 7.00
C GLU A 83 4.73 20.45 7.30
N GLU A 84 4.29 21.21 6.30
CA GLU A 84 3.21 22.19 6.46
C GLU A 84 1.88 21.49 6.84
N GLU A 85 1.23 21.98 7.88
CA GLU A 85 0.01 21.38 8.44
C GLU A 85 -1.16 21.41 7.44
N GLY A 86 -1.24 22.46 6.61
CA GLY A 86 -2.22 22.63 5.54
C GLY A 86 -1.92 21.89 4.24
N ALA A 87 -0.69 21.41 4.03
CA ALA A 87 -0.30 20.78 2.77
C ALA A 87 -0.98 19.40 2.59
N PRO A 88 -1.52 19.07 1.40
CA PRO A 88 -2.12 17.76 1.14
C PRO A 88 -1.08 16.64 1.13
N ILE A 89 0.12 16.91 0.61
CA ILE A 89 1.21 15.94 0.47
C ILE A 89 2.27 16.15 1.55
N GLY A 90 2.77 15.05 2.13
CA GLY A 90 3.88 15.09 3.09
C GLY A 90 5.25 14.68 2.52
N LEU A 91 5.25 13.82 1.51
CA LEU A 91 6.48 13.30 0.89
C LEU A 91 6.29 13.18 -0.62
N THR A 92 7.28 13.63 -1.39
CA THR A 92 7.37 13.39 -2.83
C THR A 92 8.66 12.73 -3.24
N LEU A 93 8.64 12.13 -4.42
CA LEU A 93 9.78 11.54 -5.11
C LEU A 93 9.63 11.78 -6.62
N ASP A 94 10.77 11.87 -7.31
CA ASP A 94 10.81 11.85 -8.77
C ASP A 94 10.56 10.42 -9.27
N ASP A 95 9.48 10.24 -10.04
CA ASP A 95 9.13 8.97 -10.71
C ASP A 95 9.26 9.12 -12.24
N THR A 96 10.17 9.99 -12.67
CA THR A 96 10.52 10.09 -14.09
C THR A 96 11.06 8.75 -14.57
N LYS A 97 10.51 8.25 -15.67
CA LYS A 97 10.98 7.01 -16.31
C LYS A 97 12.50 7.06 -16.56
N PRO A 98 13.20 5.92 -16.53
CA PRO A 98 14.65 5.88 -16.76
C PRO A 98 15.05 6.48 -18.11
N ASP A 99 14.17 6.40 -19.11
CA ASP A 99 14.37 6.99 -20.44
C ASP A 99 14.22 8.53 -20.47
N GLY A 100 13.79 9.16 -19.38
CA GLY A 100 13.57 10.60 -19.25
C GLY A 100 12.33 11.14 -19.98
N THR A 101 11.58 10.28 -20.67
CA THR A 101 10.47 10.66 -21.57
C THR A 101 9.20 11.12 -20.86
N VAL A 102 9.00 10.68 -19.62
CA VAL A 102 7.78 10.97 -18.85
C VAL A 102 8.17 11.58 -17.51
N PRO A 103 8.34 12.91 -17.44
CA PRO A 103 8.51 13.67 -16.20
C PRO A 103 7.35 13.42 -15.23
N CYS A 104 7.64 12.90 -14.04
CA CYS A 104 6.60 12.65 -13.06
C CYS A 104 7.07 12.92 -11.63
N ILE A 105 6.25 13.65 -10.87
CA ILE A 105 6.42 13.77 -9.42
C ILE A 105 5.36 12.89 -8.75
N MET A 106 5.83 11.90 -8.02
CA MET A 106 5.03 11.07 -7.14
C MET A 106 4.91 11.73 -5.77
N GLY A 107 3.71 11.76 -5.21
CA GLY A 107 3.44 12.28 -3.88
C GLY A 107 2.57 11.34 -3.06
N PHE A 108 2.78 11.36 -1.75
CA PHE A 108 2.01 10.59 -0.78
C PHE A 108 1.18 11.50 0.12
N ILE A 109 -0.13 11.29 0.08
CA ILE A 109 -1.08 11.86 1.05
C ILE A 109 -1.26 10.82 2.16
N LEU A 110 -0.76 11.13 3.36
CA LEU A 110 -0.66 10.16 4.45
C LEU A 110 -1.77 10.33 5.51
N ALA A 111 -2.19 9.21 6.10
CA ALA A 111 -2.96 9.13 7.34
C ALA A 111 -4.22 10.01 7.38
N ARG A 112 -4.26 11.00 8.30
CA ARG A 112 -5.44 11.86 8.52
C ARG A 112 -5.74 12.73 7.29
N LYS A 113 -4.71 13.19 6.57
CA LYS A 113 -4.84 14.00 5.35
C LYS A 113 -5.53 13.19 4.24
N CYS A 114 -5.21 11.90 4.13
CA CYS A 114 -5.85 10.98 3.19
C CYS A 114 -7.36 10.93 3.41
N ARG A 115 -7.82 10.75 4.65
CA ARG A 115 -9.25 10.67 4.97
C ARG A 115 -10.01 11.95 4.67
N LYS A 116 -9.40 13.12 4.94
CA LYS A 116 -9.99 14.43 4.62
C LYS A 116 -10.11 14.63 3.11
N LEU A 117 -9.08 14.29 2.34
CA LEU A 117 -9.00 14.54 0.90
C LEU A 117 -9.65 13.44 0.04
N SER A 118 -10.09 12.34 0.65
CA SER A 118 -10.78 11.24 -0.06
C SER A 118 -12.16 11.66 -0.57
N GLY A 119 -12.82 12.62 0.09
CA GLY A 119 -14.13 13.13 -0.33
C GLY A 119 -14.07 14.11 -1.50
N LEU A 120 -12.89 14.62 -1.85
CA LEU A 120 -12.70 15.55 -2.96
C LEU A 120 -12.67 14.82 -4.31
N THR A 121 -13.01 15.56 -5.36
CA THR A 121 -12.80 15.10 -6.74
C THR A 121 -11.30 14.98 -7.06
N LYS A 122 -10.99 14.31 -8.17
CA LYS A 122 -9.61 14.14 -8.62
C LYS A 122 -8.99 15.49 -9.00
N GLU A 123 -9.78 16.37 -9.59
CA GLU A 123 -9.41 17.68 -10.10
C GLU A 123 -9.13 18.65 -8.95
N GLU A 124 -9.96 18.66 -7.91
CA GLU A 124 -9.73 19.45 -6.70
C GLU A 124 -8.45 19.01 -5.98
N ARG A 125 -8.24 17.71 -5.82
CA ARG A 125 -6.98 17.19 -5.26
C ARG A 125 -5.78 17.61 -6.09
N LEU A 126 -5.89 17.54 -7.42
CA LEU A 126 -4.80 17.95 -8.31
C LEU A 126 -4.46 19.43 -8.10
N LYS A 127 -5.47 20.29 -8.05
CA LYS A 127 -5.28 21.73 -7.85
C LYS A 127 -4.50 22.03 -6.55
N GLU A 128 -4.92 21.46 -5.43
CA GLU A 128 -4.25 21.59 -4.13
C GLU A 128 -2.79 21.10 -4.17
N ILE A 129 -2.53 20.01 -4.90
CA ILE A 129 -1.18 19.46 -5.06
C ILE A 129 -0.30 20.40 -5.89
N CYS A 130 -0.81 20.91 -7.01
CA CYS A 130 -0.08 21.81 -7.89
C CYS A 130 0.28 23.13 -7.21
N GLU A 131 -0.64 23.69 -6.43
CA GLU A 131 -0.41 24.91 -5.64
C GLU A 131 0.70 24.74 -4.60
N ILE A 132 0.84 23.54 -4.04
CA ILE A 132 1.91 23.23 -3.10
C ILE A 132 3.22 23.02 -3.83
N TYR A 133 3.22 22.30 -4.96
CA TYR A 133 4.42 22.11 -5.76
C TYR A 133 4.95 23.43 -6.31
N SER A 134 4.10 24.36 -6.71
CA SER A 134 4.52 25.67 -7.20
C SER A 134 5.18 26.50 -6.09
N ARG A 135 4.63 26.46 -4.87
CA ARG A 135 5.23 27.10 -3.70
C ARG A 135 6.57 26.48 -3.31
N VAL A 136 6.65 25.16 -3.23
CA VAL A 136 7.86 24.44 -2.77
C VAL A 136 8.99 24.51 -3.80
N LEU A 137 8.69 24.34 -5.08
CA LEU A 137 9.69 24.40 -6.17
C LEU A 137 9.94 25.84 -6.69
N GLY A 138 9.16 26.81 -6.20
CA GLY A 138 9.18 28.20 -6.65
C GLY A 138 9.00 28.35 -8.15
N SER A 139 8.13 27.53 -8.77
CA SER A 139 7.96 27.48 -10.23
C SER A 139 6.48 27.46 -10.63
N GLU A 140 6.09 28.35 -11.54
CA GLU A 140 4.75 28.33 -12.16
C GLU A 140 4.56 27.13 -13.09
N GLU A 141 5.65 26.51 -13.57
CA GLU A 141 5.58 25.27 -14.35
C GLU A 141 4.91 24.13 -13.58
N ALA A 142 4.95 24.17 -12.25
CA ALA A 142 4.29 23.19 -11.39
C ALA A 142 2.75 23.26 -11.47
N LEU A 143 2.18 24.41 -11.88
CA LEU A 143 0.74 24.59 -12.09
C LEU A 143 0.27 23.99 -13.43
N HIS A 144 1.17 23.87 -14.40
CA HIS A 144 0.88 23.40 -15.75
C HIS A 144 1.11 21.89 -15.89
N THR A 145 0.22 21.10 -15.29
CA THR A 145 0.27 19.64 -15.38
C THR A 145 -0.37 19.12 -16.66
N GLN A 146 0.18 18.06 -17.24
CA GLN A 146 -0.46 17.38 -18.37
C GLN A 146 -1.58 16.43 -17.91
N SER A 147 -1.33 15.69 -16.84
CA SER A 147 -2.31 14.76 -16.27
C SER A 147 -1.93 14.39 -14.84
N CYS A 148 -2.88 13.79 -14.13
CA CYS A 148 -2.59 13.12 -12.86
C CYS A 148 -3.26 11.76 -12.79
N SER A 149 -2.64 10.84 -12.04
CA SER A 149 -3.27 9.60 -11.61
C SER A 149 -3.21 9.49 -10.08
N CYS A 150 -4.35 9.24 -9.46
CA CYS A 150 -4.45 9.02 -8.02
C CYS A 150 -4.90 7.57 -7.82
N SER A 151 -4.14 6.79 -7.05
CA SER A 151 -4.50 5.43 -6.64
C SER A 151 -4.41 5.38 -5.12
N GLY A 152 -5.45 4.90 -4.44
CA GLY A 152 -5.51 4.99 -2.99
C GLY A 152 -6.43 3.96 -2.36
N THR A 153 -6.19 3.67 -1.09
CA THR A 153 -6.89 2.63 -0.34
C THR A 153 -8.32 3.02 0.08
N ALA A 154 -8.79 4.22 -0.28
CA ALA A 154 -10.03 4.79 0.24
C ALA A 154 -11.30 4.40 -0.56
N SER A 155 -11.16 3.96 -1.82
CA SER A 155 -12.33 3.73 -2.69
C SER A 155 -12.19 2.61 -3.72
N GLU A 156 -11.10 1.83 -3.72
CA GLU A 156 -10.90 0.75 -4.69
C GLU A 156 -10.73 -0.61 -4.03
N SER A 157 -11.25 -1.63 -4.72
CA SER A 157 -11.30 -3.04 -4.33
C SER A 157 -10.04 -3.58 -3.66
N LEU A 158 -10.23 -4.56 -2.76
CA LEU A 158 -9.23 -5.27 -1.93
C LEU A 158 -7.90 -5.67 -2.61
N LEU A 159 -7.81 -5.69 -3.93
CA LEU A 159 -6.61 -6.06 -4.69
C LEU A 159 -5.53 -4.98 -4.77
N SER A 160 -5.88 -3.69 -4.62
CA SER A 160 -4.90 -2.58 -4.54
C SER A 160 -4.52 -2.23 -3.10
N LEU A 161 -5.26 -2.75 -2.11
CA LEU A 161 -5.11 -2.45 -0.68
C LEU A 161 -3.79 -2.95 -0.05
N GLU A 162 -3.17 -4.02 -0.57
CA GLU A 162 -1.98 -4.62 0.05
C GLU A 162 -0.65 -4.00 -0.41
N ARG A 163 -0.65 -3.18 -1.47
CA ARG A 163 0.62 -2.73 -2.09
C ARG A 163 1.20 -1.46 -1.50
N CYS A 164 0.42 -0.63 -0.81
CA CYS A 164 0.90 0.71 -0.44
C CYS A 164 1.48 0.82 0.98
N CYS A 165 0.96 0.12 1.99
CA CYS A 165 1.44 0.27 3.37
C CYS A 165 1.25 -1.01 4.19
N GLY A 166 2.23 -1.35 5.03
CA GLY A 166 2.09 -2.38 6.05
C GLY A 166 1.02 -2.04 7.10
N SER A 167 0.55 -3.06 7.81
CA SER A 167 -0.48 -2.92 8.83
C SER A 167 0.09 -2.38 10.15
N HIS A 168 -0.60 -1.37 10.70
CA HIS A 168 -0.18 -0.72 11.94
C HIS A 168 -0.91 -1.37 13.13
N SER A 169 -0.19 -1.68 14.21
CA SER A 169 -0.81 -2.13 15.47
C SER A 169 -1.11 -0.94 16.37
N ALA A 170 -2.35 -0.77 16.80
CA ALA A 170 -2.76 0.28 17.72
C ALA A 170 -2.26 0.09 19.18
N SER A 171 -1.57 -1.02 19.50
CA SER A 171 -1.08 -1.31 20.85
C SER A 171 0.15 -2.24 20.81
N CYS A 172 1.15 -1.96 21.66
CA CYS A 172 2.42 -2.70 21.78
C CYS A 172 2.29 -4.15 22.31
N THR A 173 1.08 -4.66 22.60
CA THR A 173 0.89 -5.95 23.28
C THR A 173 0.76 -7.19 22.38
N LEU A 174 0.69 -7.03 21.05
CA LEU A 174 0.42 -8.15 20.12
C LEU A 174 1.53 -8.55 19.09
N PRO A 175 2.76 -8.04 19.08
CA PRO A 175 3.71 -8.32 17.99
C PRO A 175 4.16 -9.80 17.94
N ALA A 176 4.23 -10.49 19.07
CA ALA A 176 4.75 -11.86 19.16
C ALA A 176 3.89 -12.93 18.45
N ARG A 177 2.62 -12.62 18.11
CA ARG A 177 1.65 -13.64 17.66
C ARG A 177 1.26 -13.55 16.19
N ARG A 178 1.71 -12.53 15.45
CA ARG A 178 1.52 -12.44 13.98
C ARG A 178 2.08 -13.67 13.22
N ARG A 179 3.07 -14.35 13.80
CA ARG A 179 3.75 -15.51 13.22
C ARG A 179 3.10 -16.86 13.49
N ARG A 180 2.27 -16.98 14.53
CA ARG A 180 1.85 -18.30 15.03
C ARG A 180 0.99 -18.98 13.97
N GLN A 181 1.39 -20.18 13.57
CA GLN A 181 0.54 -21.08 12.79
C GLN A 181 -0.79 -21.27 13.53
N SER A 182 -1.85 -21.35 12.76
CA SER A 182 -3.20 -21.56 13.27
C SER A 182 -3.69 -22.84 12.63
N GLY A 183 -3.35 -23.92 13.32
CA GLY A 183 -3.16 -25.23 12.73
C GLY A 183 -2.34 -25.22 11.44
N ALA A 184 -2.88 -25.70 10.33
CA ALA A 184 -2.17 -25.82 9.06
C ALA A 184 -2.02 -24.50 8.28
N ALA A 185 -2.76 -23.45 8.66
CA ALA A 185 -2.65 -22.16 8.00
C ALA A 185 -1.31 -21.49 8.35
N THR A 186 -0.39 -21.48 7.38
CA THR A 186 0.83 -20.67 7.44
C THR A 186 0.56 -19.29 6.87
N TRP A 187 0.70 -18.28 7.72
CA TRP A 187 0.42 -16.91 7.35
C TRP A 187 1.64 -16.28 6.68
N ARG A 188 1.46 -15.89 5.41
CA ARG A 188 2.44 -15.20 4.59
C ARG A 188 1.90 -13.81 4.24
N GLY A 189 2.82 -12.88 3.97
CA GLY A 189 2.49 -11.50 3.62
C GLY A 189 3.47 -10.50 4.24
N PRO A 190 3.59 -9.30 3.67
CA PRO A 190 4.58 -8.29 4.08
C PRO A 190 4.38 -7.79 5.52
N CYS A 191 3.18 -7.99 6.09
CA CYS A 191 2.88 -7.62 7.48
C CYS A 191 3.41 -8.61 8.54
N ARG A 192 4.13 -9.66 8.12
CA ARG A 192 4.81 -10.61 9.00
C ARG A 192 6.14 -10.01 9.45
N LEU A 193 6.15 -9.34 10.62
CA LEU A 193 7.39 -8.83 11.23
C LEU A 193 8.38 -9.98 11.47
N GLU A 194 9.52 -9.97 10.79
CA GLU A 194 10.68 -10.84 11.06
C GLU A 194 11.45 -10.35 12.30
N ARG A 195 12.20 -11.24 12.95
CA ARG A 195 12.95 -10.91 14.17
C ARG A 195 14.31 -10.68 13.57
N GLU A 196 14.67 -9.43 13.31
CA GLU A 196 16.09 -9.17 13.14
C GLU A 196 16.75 -9.46 14.49
N PRO A 197 17.82 -10.26 14.54
CA PRO A 197 18.65 -10.29 15.74
C PRO A 197 19.15 -8.87 16.01
N PRO A 198 19.38 -8.47 17.27
CA PRO A 198 19.90 -7.15 17.56
C PRO A 198 21.32 -7.06 17.00
N GLU A 199 21.48 -6.50 15.79
CA GLU A 199 22.78 -6.02 15.36
C GLU A 199 23.15 -4.84 16.25
N ARG A 200 24.11 -5.08 17.14
CA ARG A 200 24.82 -4.03 17.86
C ARG A 200 25.61 -3.24 16.82
N PHE A 201 25.02 -2.19 16.27
CA PHE A 201 25.81 -1.12 15.65
C PHE A 201 26.45 -0.30 16.78
N CYS A 202 27.67 -0.67 17.13
CA CYS A 202 28.58 0.16 17.92
C CYS A 202 29.13 1.23 16.97
N VAL A 203 28.64 2.46 17.10
CA VAL A 203 29.26 3.62 16.46
C VAL A 203 30.54 3.92 17.21
N ARG A 204 31.69 3.76 16.53
CA ARG A 204 32.94 4.44 16.85
C ARG A 204 33.22 5.47 15.78
#